data_AF-A0A922M6J5-F1
#
_entry.id   AF-A0A922M6J5-F1
#
_cell.length_a   1.000
_cell.length_b   1.000
_cell.length_c   1.000
_cell.angle_alpha   90.00
_cell.angle_beta   90.00
_cell.angle_gamma   90.00
#
_symmetry.space_group_name_H-M   'P 1'
#
loop_
_entity.id
_entity.type
_entity.pdbx_description
1 polymer ?
#
loop_
_entity_poly.entity_id
_entity_poly.type
_entity_poly.pdbx_seq_one_letter_code
_entity_poly.pdbx_strand_id
1 'polypeptide(L)'
;MPFAVPMIWTEQRDHVSDCYFCLTDVKELIPVATTSVENDNSQPSTSSVCVDEDDDFEFEEIAKEPHLITQGDLNDLVRDLNLSKKQSELLGSRLKEWNLLHHNTKVSYFRNRDQHFRMFFSQDGDLVFCNNINELMKMLDIDFDLSQ
;
A
#
# COMPACT_ATOMS: atom_id res chain seq x y z
N MET A 1 6.08 31.05 9.21
CA MET A 1 5.41 29.84 8.69
C MET A 1 6.14 28.65 9.28
N PRO A 2 5.49 27.75 10.03
CA PRO A 2 6.16 26.54 10.49
C PRO A 2 6.41 25.64 9.26
N PHE A 3 7.67 25.27 9.06
CA PHE A 3 8.06 24.38 7.97
C PHE A 3 7.31 23.05 8.11
N ALA A 4 6.61 22.65 7.06
CA ALA A 4 5.91 21.37 6.99
C ALA A 4 6.92 20.24 7.23
N VAL A 5 6.48 19.22 7.98
CA VAL A 5 7.26 18.00 8.25
C VAL A 5 7.79 17.44 6.92
N PRO A 6 9.10 17.20 6.75
CA PRO A 6 9.63 16.73 5.48
C PRO A 6 9.08 15.34 5.18
N MET A 7 8.50 15.18 4.00
CA MET A 7 8.22 13.86 3.43
C MET A 7 9.58 13.24 3.07
N ILE A 8 9.96 12.15 3.73
CA ILE A 8 11.17 11.41 3.39
C ILE A 8 10.85 10.58 2.15
N TRP A 9 11.26 11.08 0.99
CA TRP A 9 11.20 10.34 -0.27
C TRP A 9 12.32 9.29 -0.29
N THR A 10 11.99 8.04 -0.64
CA THR A 10 13.00 7.02 -0.96
C THR A 10 13.78 7.44 -2.21
N GLU A 11 15.04 7.05 -2.31
CA GLU A 11 15.89 7.33 -3.48
C GLU A 11 15.29 6.70 -4.74
N GLN A 12 15.11 7.49 -5.79
CA GLN A 12 14.42 7.08 -7.03
C GLN A 12 15.19 5.96 -7.73
N ARG A 13 14.49 4.88 -8.11
CA ARG A 13 15.12 3.73 -8.79
C ARG A 13 15.27 3.94 -10.30
N ASP A 14 14.33 4.64 -10.94
CA ASP A 14 14.41 4.99 -12.36
C ASP A 14 13.47 6.16 -12.75
N HIS A 15 13.69 6.72 -13.96
CA HIS A 15 12.97 7.88 -14.50
C HIS A 15 11.65 7.56 -15.21
N VAL A 16 11.28 6.29 -15.33
CA VAL A 16 10.14 5.84 -16.15
C VAL A 16 8.98 5.37 -15.28
N SER A 17 9.27 4.72 -14.15
CA SER A 17 8.29 4.06 -13.28
C SER A 17 8.25 4.61 -11.84
N ASP A 18 9.32 5.25 -11.37
CA ASP A 18 9.50 5.61 -9.95
C ASP A 18 9.89 7.08 -9.74
N CYS A 19 9.87 7.89 -10.80
CA CYS A 19 10.21 9.31 -10.70
C CYS A 19 8.98 10.15 -10.44
N TYR A 20 8.82 10.59 -9.19
CA TYR A 20 7.75 11.48 -8.75
C TYR A 20 7.61 12.72 -9.64
N PHE A 21 8.72 13.31 -10.12
CA PHE A 21 8.70 14.47 -11.01
C PHE A 21 8.23 14.16 -12.45
N CYS A 22 8.42 12.93 -12.93
CA CYS A 22 7.93 12.50 -14.24
C CYS A 22 6.47 12.06 -14.18
N LEU A 23 6.03 11.53 -13.03
CA LEU A 23 4.67 11.06 -12.79
C LEU A 23 3.72 12.17 -12.35
N THR A 24 4.25 13.31 -11.88
CA THR A 24 3.44 14.51 -11.65
C THR A 24 3.47 15.39 -12.87
N ASP A 25 2.31 15.68 -13.42
CA ASP A 25 2.13 16.56 -14.58
C ASP A 25 2.32 18.03 -14.13
N VAL A 26 3.57 18.41 -13.81
CA VAL A 26 3.95 19.76 -13.38
C VAL A 26 3.97 20.72 -14.59
N LYS A 27 2.79 20.97 -15.17
CA LYS A 27 2.63 21.89 -16.30
C LYS A 27 2.72 23.37 -15.93
N GLU A 28 2.90 23.73 -14.66
CA GLU A 28 2.84 25.14 -14.24
C GLU A 28 4.00 25.63 -13.37
N LEU A 29 5.22 25.11 -13.55
CA LEU A 29 6.41 25.69 -12.90
C LEU A 29 7.54 26.03 -13.89
N ILE A 30 7.39 27.25 -14.46
CA ILE A 30 8.41 28.24 -14.84
C ILE A 30 9.08 28.10 -16.24
N PRO A 31 9.29 29.23 -16.97
CA PRO A 31 9.49 29.28 -18.41
C PRO A 31 10.98 29.28 -18.78
N VAL A 32 11.34 28.61 -19.88
CA VAL A 32 12.66 28.80 -20.51
C VAL A 32 12.51 28.96 -22.01
N ALA A 33 13.06 30.08 -22.47
CA ALA A 33 13.07 30.54 -23.84
C ALA A 33 14.16 29.84 -24.69
N THR A 34 13.98 29.96 -26.00
CA THR A 34 14.97 29.80 -27.11
C THR A 34 15.46 28.36 -27.36
N THR A 35 15.48 27.82 -28.59
CA THR A 35 15.81 28.41 -29.90
C THR A 35 15.14 27.68 -31.08
N SER A 36 14.64 28.49 -32.01
CA SER A 36 14.41 28.32 -33.45
C SER A 36 15.16 27.21 -34.24
N VAL A 37 14.43 26.47 -35.08
CA VAL A 37 14.70 26.27 -36.53
C VAL A 37 13.37 26.09 -37.29
N GLU A 38 13.16 26.90 -38.33
CA GLU A 38 12.01 26.92 -39.26
C GLU A 38 12.05 25.72 -40.23
N ASN A 39 10.94 24.97 -40.35
CA ASN A 39 9.97 24.97 -41.46
C ASN A 39 10.29 23.98 -42.60
N ASP A 40 9.45 22.95 -42.77
CA ASP A 40 8.70 22.79 -44.02
C ASP A 40 7.57 21.76 -43.91
N ASN A 41 6.42 22.20 -44.39
CA ASN A 41 5.11 21.56 -44.38
C ASN A 41 5.01 20.47 -45.45
N SER A 42 4.64 19.24 -45.05
CA SER A 42 3.91 18.28 -45.89
C SER A 42 3.36 17.13 -45.03
N GLN A 43 2.07 17.20 -44.67
CA GLN A 43 1.26 16.01 -44.35
C GLN A 43 1.05 15.19 -45.64
N PRO A 44 1.06 13.83 -45.58
CA PRO A 44 -0.15 13.14 -45.14
C PRO A 44 0.07 11.91 -44.22
N SER A 45 -0.84 11.82 -43.25
CA SER A 45 -1.47 10.60 -42.74
C SER A 45 -0.62 9.34 -42.51
N THR A 46 -0.18 9.15 -41.27
CA THR A 46 -0.37 7.88 -40.54
C THR A 46 -0.68 8.20 -39.08
N SER A 47 -1.92 8.58 -38.80
CA SER A 47 -2.41 8.58 -37.41
C SER A 47 -2.46 7.12 -36.96
N SER A 48 -1.41 6.66 -36.30
CA SER A 48 -1.52 5.55 -35.35
C SER A 48 -2.37 6.08 -34.21
N VAL A 49 -3.68 5.94 -34.37
CA VAL A 49 -4.63 6.03 -33.27
C VAL A 49 -4.27 4.85 -32.38
N CYS A 50 -3.49 5.07 -31.32
CA CYS A 50 -3.58 4.22 -30.15
C CYS A 50 -4.95 4.53 -29.57
N VAL A 51 -5.91 3.69 -29.93
CA VAL A 51 -7.19 3.61 -29.22
C VAL A 51 -6.81 3.01 -27.88
N ASP A 52 -6.56 3.88 -26.90
CA ASP A 52 -6.65 3.50 -25.50
C ASP A 52 -8.14 3.24 -25.26
N GLU A 53 -8.55 1.98 -25.42
CA GLU A 53 -9.80 1.50 -24.86
C GLU A 53 -9.62 1.50 -23.33
N ASP A 54 -9.78 2.68 -22.71
CA ASP A 54 -10.22 2.74 -21.32
C ASP A 54 -11.64 2.15 -21.35
N ASP A 55 -11.72 0.85 -21.07
CA ASP A 55 -12.96 0.16 -20.74
C ASP A 55 -13.54 0.92 -19.53
N ASP A 56 -14.44 1.88 -19.81
CA ASP A 56 -15.18 2.67 -18.83
C ASP A 56 -15.96 1.68 -17.95
N PHE A 57 -15.29 1.20 -16.90
CA PHE A 57 -15.87 0.37 -15.86
C PHE A 57 -17.03 1.16 -15.27
N GLU A 58 -18.26 0.78 -15.63
CA GLU A 58 -19.50 1.36 -15.09
C GLU A 58 -19.42 1.34 -13.57
N PHE A 59 -19.08 2.50 -12.99
CA PHE A 59 -19.02 2.65 -11.56
C PHE A 59 -20.46 2.77 -11.07
N GLU A 60 -21.08 1.62 -10.72
CA GLU A 60 -22.34 1.64 -10.00
C GLU A 60 -22.17 2.56 -8.79
N GLU A 61 -22.99 3.60 -8.72
CA GLU A 61 -22.96 4.64 -7.70
C GLU A 61 -23.48 4.05 -6.38
N ILE A 62 -22.70 3.14 -5.79
CA ILE A 62 -22.88 2.70 -4.41
C ILE A 62 -22.67 3.97 -3.59
N ALA A 63 -23.67 4.37 -2.80
CA ALA A 63 -23.52 5.45 -1.85
C ALA A 63 -22.32 5.15 -0.94
N LYS A 64 -21.15 5.72 -1.28
CA LYS A 64 -19.87 5.44 -0.62
C LYS A 64 -19.86 6.19 0.70
N GLU A 65 -20.55 5.66 1.69
CA GLU A 65 -20.09 5.89 3.05
C GLU A 65 -18.59 5.54 3.09
N PRO A 66 -17.74 6.42 3.67
CA PRO A 66 -16.31 6.19 3.67
C PRO A 66 -16.01 4.85 4.32
N HIS A 67 -15.33 3.96 3.58
CA HIS A 67 -14.92 2.66 4.10
C HIS A 67 -14.01 2.85 5.31
N LEU A 68 -14.44 2.36 6.46
CA LEU A 68 -13.65 2.38 7.68
C LEU A 68 -12.85 1.08 7.76
N ILE A 69 -11.54 1.22 7.96
CA ILE A 69 -10.58 0.12 8.07
C ILE A 69 -10.95 -0.74 9.28
N THR A 70 -11.33 -1.98 9.00
CA THR A 70 -11.67 -2.97 10.03
C THR A 70 -10.42 -3.56 10.69
N GLN A 71 -10.59 -4.41 11.70
CA GLN A 71 -9.46 -5.14 12.28
C GLN A 71 -8.86 -6.14 11.29
N GLY A 72 -9.67 -6.71 10.38
CA GLY A 72 -9.22 -7.59 9.31
C GLY A 72 -8.32 -6.83 8.34
N ASP A 73 -8.85 -5.76 7.75
CA ASP A 73 -8.10 -4.88 6.82
C ASP A 73 -6.78 -4.41 7.45
N LEU A 74 -6.80 -4.00 8.73
CA LEU A 74 -5.59 -3.56 9.42
C LEU A 74 -4.59 -4.72 9.64
N ASN A 75 -5.06 -5.94 9.89
CA ASN A 75 -4.20 -7.12 10.00
C ASN A 75 -3.60 -7.50 8.65
N ASP A 76 -4.37 -7.40 7.57
CA ASP A 76 -3.92 -7.66 6.20
C ASP A 76 -2.86 -6.65 5.78
N LEU A 77 -3.10 -5.36 5.99
CA LEU A 77 -2.10 -4.32 5.76
C LEU A 77 -0.79 -4.58 6.51
N VAL A 78 -0.89 -5.02 7.77
CA VAL A 78 0.29 -5.38 8.58
C VAL A 78 1.02 -6.60 8.01
N ARG A 79 0.28 -7.59 7.50
CA ARG A 79 0.82 -8.81 6.90
C ARG A 79 1.49 -8.52 5.56
N ASP A 80 0.79 -7.85 4.66
CA ASP A 80 1.21 -7.58 3.29
C ASP A 80 2.42 -6.64 3.25
N LEU A 81 2.47 -5.65 4.16
CA LEU A 81 3.62 -4.77 4.32
C LEU A 81 4.72 -5.35 5.23
N ASN A 82 4.53 -6.56 5.76
CA ASN A 82 5.45 -7.26 6.66
C ASN A 82 5.93 -6.38 7.83
N LEU A 83 5.01 -5.72 8.52
CA LEU A 83 5.33 -4.73 9.55
C LEU A 83 5.75 -5.41 10.86
N SER A 84 6.80 -4.87 11.49
CA SER A 84 7.11 -5.22 12.87
C SER A 84 6.00 -4.80 13.83
N LYS A 85 6.01 -5.35 15.05
CA LYS A 85 5.08 -5.00 16.13
C LYS A 85 4.95 -3.48 16.34
N LYS A 86 6.09 -2.78 16.44
CA LYS A 86 6.13 -1.33 16.65
C LYS A 86 5.60 -0.54 15.46
N GLN A 87 5.92 -0.98 14.24
CA GLN A 87 5.42 -0.35 13.01
C GLN A 87 3.91 -0.54 12.86
N SER A 88 3.40 -1.72 13.20
CA SER A 88 1.96 -2.03 13.20
C SER A 88 1.18 -1.14 14.16
N GLU A 89 1.70 -0.95 15.38
CA GLU A 89 1.12 -0.03 16.36
C GLU A 89 1.14 1.42 15.89
N LEU A 90 2.27 1.87 15.29
CA LEU A 90 2.40 3.21 14.76
C LEU A 90 1.38 3.47 13.63
N LEU A 91 1.30 2.54 12.67
CA LEU A 91 0.32 2.59 11.58
C LEU A 91 -1.11 2.70 12.14
N GLY A 92 -1.48 1.78 13.04
CA GLY A 92 -2.80 1.80 13.67
C GLY A 92 -3.07 3.10 14.44
N SER A 93 -2.08 3.68 15.13
CA SER A 93 -2.24 4.96 15.82
C SER A 93 -2.54 6.10 14.86
N ARG A 94 -1.82 6.17 13.72
CA ARG A 94 -2.04 7.19 12.69
C ARG A 94 -3.42 7.05 12.03
N LEU A 95 -3.80 5.84 11.66
CA LEU A 95 -5.12 5.58 11.09
C LEU A 95 -6.24 5.92 12.07
N LYS A 96 -6.03 5.70 13.37
CA LYS A 96 -6.96 6.10 14.42
C LYS A 96 -7.05 7.62 14.55
N GLU A 97 -5.92 8.32 14.56
CA GLU A 97 -5.85 9.79 14.59
C GLU A 97 -6.57 10.43 13.38
N TRP A 98 -6.51 9.76 12.22
CA TRP A 98 -7.21 10.18 11.00
C TRP A 98 -8.69 9.80 10.96
N ASN A 99 -9.22 9.15 11.99
CA ASN A 99 -10.59 8.61 12.04
C ASN A 99 -10.91 7.65 10.87
N LEU A 100 -9.91 6.93 10.37
CA LEU A 100 -10.08 5.95 9.29
C LEU A 100 -10.32 4.53 9.82
N LEU A 101 -10.13 4.30 11.12
CA LEU A 101 -10.41 3.00 11.72
C LEU A 101 -11.87 2.87 12.13
N HIS A 102 -12.42 1.68 11.92
CA HIS A 102 -13.69 1.29 12.50
C HIS A 102 -13.60 1.31 14.05
N HIS A 103 -14.69 1.66 14.74
CA HIS A 103 -14.70 1.85 16.19
C HIS A 103 -14.29 0.60 17.00
N ASN A 104 -14.48 -0.59 16.42
CA ASN A 104 -14.09 -1.87 17.02
C ASN A 104 -12.62 -2.26 16.77
N THR A 105 -11.90 -1.51 15.93
CA THR A 105 -10.50 -1.80 15.60
C THR A 105 -9.58 -1.37 16.75
N LYS A 106 -8.74 -2.29 17.24
CA LYS A 106 -7.88 -2.07 18.41
C LYS A 106 -6.41 -2.05 18.00
N VAL A 107 -5.81 -0.86 18.00
CA VAL A 107 -4.36 -0.70 17.80
C VAL A 107 -3.54 -1.52 18.80
N SER A 108 -4.03 -1.65 20.04
CA SER A 108 -3.40 -2.45 21.09
C SER A 108 -3.40 -3.97 20.79
N TYR A 109 -4.15 -4.43 19.79
CA TYR A 109 -4.17 -5.83 19.38
C TYR A 109 -2.75 -6.34 19.07
N PHE A 110 -1.95 -5.55 18.36
CA PHE A 110 -0.57 -5.90 18.01
C PHE A 110 0.37 -6.00 19.22
N ARG A 111 -0.02 -5.47 20.39
CA ARG A 111 0.77 -5.61 21.63
C ARG A 111 0.79 -7.03 22.18
N ASN A 112 -0.31 -7.76 22.02
CA ASN A 112 -0.49 -9.08 22.63
C ASN A 112 -0.80 -10.15 21.57
N ARG A 113 -0.69 -9.81 20.27
CA ARG A 113 -0.98 -10.74 19.18
C ARG A 113 -0.15 -12.01 19.27
N ASP A 114 1.11 -11.90 19.72
CA ASP A 114 1.99 -13.06 19.93
C ASP A 114 1.46 -14.03 20.98
N GLN A 115 0.72 -13.56 21.99
CA GLN A 115 0.19 -14.41 23.06
C GLN A 115 -0.78 -15.46 22.53
N HIS A 116 -1.59 -15.12 21.53
CA HIS A 116 -2.50 -16.07 20.90
C HIS A 116 -1.76 -17.14 20.09
N PHE A 117 -0.56 -16.84 19.59
CA PHE A 117 0.23 -17.81 18.85
C PHE A 117 1.11 -18.68 19.75
N ARG A 118 1.48 -18.21 20.95
CA ARG A 118 2.30 -18.96 21.90
C ARG A 118 1.76 -20.36 22.19
N MET A 119 0.44 -20.56 22.15
CA MET A 119 -0.16 -21.88 22.40
C MET A 119 0.21 -22.93 21.33
N PHE A 120 0.61 -22.50 20.14
CA PHE A 120 1.04 -23.39 19.05
C PHE A 120 2.52 -23.73 19.11
N PHE A 121 3.30 -23.11 20.01
CA PHE A 121 4.73 -23.35 20.14
C PHE A 121 5.05 -24.01 21.48
N SER A 122 5.92 -25.00 21.45
CA SER A 122 6.53 -25.60 22.64
C SER A 122 8.02 -25.36 22.62
N GLN A 123 8.60 -25.38 23.81
CA GLN A 123 10.03 -25.23 24.01
C GLN A 123 10.55 -26.47 24.75
N ASP A 124 11.60 -27.07 24.22
CA ASP A 124 12.38 -28.12 24.88
C ASP A 124 13.86 -27.71 24.89
N GLY A 125 14.38 -27.36 26.06
CA GLY A 125 15.68 -26.70 26.20
C GLY A 125 15.75 -25.40 25.40
N ASP A 126 16.70 -25.31 24.47
CA ASP A 126 16.89 -24.16 23.58
C ASP A 126 16.11 -24.29 22.25
N LEU A 127 15.41 -25.40 22.04
CA LEU A 127 14.66 -25.67 20.80
C LEU A 127 13.21 -25.23 20.96
N VAL A 128 12.76 -24.34 20.07
CA VAL A 128 11.35 -23.95 19.94
C VAL A 128 10.77 -24.57 18.68
N PHE A 129 9.65 -25.27 18.80
CA PHE A 129 8.98 -25.93 17.67
C PHE A 129 7.47 -25.69 17.69
N CYS A 130 6.87 -25.69 16.50
CA CYS A 130 5.42 -25.56 16.35
C CYS A 130 4.75 -26.93 16.51
N ASN A 131 3.80 -27.03 17.42
CA ASN A 131 3.05 -28.26 17.70
C ASN A 131 1.88 -28.47 16.74
N ASN A 132 1.39 -27.38 16.13
CA ASN A 132 0.19 -27.43 15.31
C ASN A 132 0.24 -26.37 14.21
N ILE A 133 0.83 -26.76 13.07
CA ILE A 133 1.00 -25.90 11.90
C ILE A 133 -0.36 -25.53 11.30
N ASN A 134 -1.31 -26.48 11.24
CA ASN A 134 -2.63 -26.25 10.66
C ASN A 134 -3.39 -25.11 11.34
N GLU A 135 -3.50 -25.19 12.67
CA GLU A 135 -4.23 -24.19 13.43
C GLU A 135 -3.49 -22.85 13.43
N LEU A 136 -2.15 -22.86 13.40
CA LEU A 136 -1.35 -21.65 13.24
C LEU A 136 -1.64 -20.96 11.90
N MET A 137 -1.63 -21.70 10.78
CA MET A 137 -1.84 -21.12 9.45
C MET A 137 -3.27 -20.60 9.27
N LYS A 138 -4.28 -21.33 9.75
CA LYS A 138 -5.67 -20.85 9.80
C LYS A 138 -5.80 -19.56 10.62
N MET A 139 -5.15 -19.48 11.77
CA MET A 139 -5.20 -18.30 12.64
C MET A 139 -4.47 -17.08 12.03
N LEU A 140 -3.50 -17.32 11.15
CA LEU A 140 -2.82 -16.28 10.37
C LEU A 140 -3.60 -15.89 9.10
N ASP A 141 -4.76 -16.51 8.87
CA ASP A 141 -5.58 -16.34 7.67
C ASP A 141 -4.79 -16.62 6.39
N ILE A 142 -3.93 -17.65 6.45
CA ILE A 142 -3.10 -18.10 5.32
C ILE A 142 -3.70 -19.41 4.81
N ASP A 143 -4.08 -19.44 3.53
CA ASP A 143 -4.46 -20.67 2.84
C ASP A 143 -3.24 -21.59 2.75
N PHE A 144 -3.27 -22.66 3.54
CA PHE A 144 -2.20 -23.64 3.63
C PHE A 144 -2.79 -25.04 3.45
N ASP A 145 -2.47 -25.69 2.33
CA ASP A 145 -2.84 -27.07 2.06
C ASP A 145 -1.71 -28.01 2.49
N LEU A 146 -2.02 -28.96 3.37
CA LEU A 146 -1.10 -29.98 3.86
C LEU A 146 -1.02 -31.21 2.95
N SER A 147 -1.68 -31.21 1.79
CA SER A 147 -1.79 -32.37 0.90
C SER A 147 -0.53 -32.71 0.08
N GLN A 148 0.63 -32.10 0.35
CA GLN A 148 1.90 -32.39 -0.35
C GLN A 148 2.80 -33.39 0.36
#